data_AF-A0A5C7WSW9-F1
#
_entry.id   AF-A0A5C7WSW9-F1
#
_cell.length_a   1.000
_cell.length_b   1.000
_cell.length_c   1.000
_cell.angle_alpha   90.00
_cell.angle_beta   90.00
_cell.angle_gamma   90.00
#
_symmetry.space_group_name_H-M   'P 1'
#
loop_
_entity.id
_entity.type
_entity.pdbx_description
1 polymer ?
#
loop_
_entity_poly.entity_id
_entity_poly.type
_entity_poly.pdbx_seq_one_letter_code
_entity_poly.pdbx_strand_id
1 'polypeptide(L)'
;MATVLRAPDRLTAAQKRTTVTLYLAGPFDDADTWRDEVIGAYDDLDITVIDPRNERWPQLEVGSPGRRGAFEWQCAAAFDADVVIVWVPAGRHAPTALMILGSLGAKRNNPKRGSSVVVGGGGYDGLVQLFAQNQRLFPAGDDLGEVIRIARIQLEQALAARAAG
;
A
#
# COMPACT_ATOMS: atom_id res chain seq x y z
N MET A 1 2.33 -10.36 15.67
CA MET A 1 2.13 -11.26 14.51
C MET A 1 1.24 -10.53 13.54
N ALA A 2 1.62 -10.46 12.27
CA ALA A 2 0.85 -9.68 11.32
C ALA A 2 -0.53 -10.30 11.11
N THR A 3 -1.55 -9.44 11.05
CA THR A 3 -2.91 -9.85 10.68
C THR A 3 -3.20 -9.36 9.27
N VAL A 4 -3.76 -10.20 8.41
CA VAL A 4 -4.16 -9.80 7.06
C VAL A 4 -5.63 -9.37 7.07
N LEU A 5 -5.88 -8.13 6.67
CA LEU A 5 -7.22 -7.59 6.44
C LEU A 5 -7.47 -7.51 4.94
N ARG A 6 -8.34 -8.40 4.44
CA ARG A 6 -8.72 -8.43 3.02
C ARG A 6 -9.91 -7.54 2.74
N ALA A 7 -9.94 -6.97 1.55
CA ALA A 7 -11.13 -6.28 1.06
C ALA A 7 -12.38 -7.20 1.05
N PRO A 8 -13.58 -6.72 1.41
CA PRO A 8 -13.93 -5.32 1.68
C PRO A 8 -13.93 -4.96 3.17
N ASP A 9 -13.35 -5.80 4.04
CA ASP A 9 -13.37 -5.58 5.48
C ASP A 9 -12.65 -4.28 5.85
N ARG A 10 -12.95 -3.73 7.03
CA ARG A 10 -12.36 -2.46 7.49
C ARG A 10 -12.06 -2.53 8.97
N LEU A 11 -10.97 -1.88 9.36
CA LEU A 11 -10.74 -1.55 10.76
C LEU A 11 -11.79 -0.56 11.25
N THR A 12 -12.34 -0.83 12.43
CA THR A 12 -13.15 0.13 13.19
C THR A 12 -12.32 1.35 13.58
N ALA A 13 -12.98 2.44 13.94
CA ALA A 13 -12.30 3.65 14.41
C ALA A 13 -11.41 3.40 15.64
N ALA A 14 -11.81 2.49 16.54
CA ALA A 14 -11.02 2.10 17.70
C ALA A 14 -9.75 1.34 17.27
N GLN A 15 -9.88 0.34 16.38
CA GLN A 15 -8.73 -0.42 15.87
C GLN A 15 -7.74 0.46 15.11
N LYS A 16 -8.21 1.40 14.28
CA LYS A 16 -7.34 2.34 13.56
C LYS A 16 -6.43 3.15 14.49
N ARG A 17 -6.89 3.47 15.71
CA ARG A 17 -6.11 4.23 16.70
C ARG A 17 -5.00 3.41 17.34
N THR A 18 -5.15 2.09 17.45
CA THR A 18 -4.18 1.23 18.16
C THR A 18 -3.34 0.37 17.24
N THR A 19 -3.77 0.14 16.00
CA THR A 19 -3.10 -0.76 15.05
C THR A 19 -2.28 0.01 14.01
N VAL A 20 -1.00 -0.34 13.88
CA VAL A 20 -0.16 0.10 12.75
C VAL A 20 -0.53 -0.71 11.51
N THR A 21 -0.62 -0.03 10.37
CA THR A 21 -1.17 -0.58 9.13
C THR A 21 -0.20 -0.46 7.96
N LEU A 22 -0.16 -1.51 7.15
CA LEU A 22 0.56 -1.56 5.87
C LEU A 22 -0.44 -1.78 4.73
N TYR A 23 -0.54 -0.88 3.76
CA TYR A 23 -1.34 -1.10 2.55
C TYR A 23 -0.50 -1.57 1.37
N LEU A 24 -1.00 -2.56 0.61
CA LEU A 24 -0.32 -3.15 -0.54
C LEU A 24 -0.93 -2.68 -1.88
N ALA A 25 -0.35 -1.64 -2.49
CA ALA A 25 -0.71 -1.17 -3.82
C ALA A 25 0.20 -1.82 -4.88
N GLY A 26 -0.35 -2.58 -5.82
CA GLY A 26 0.42 -3.17 -6.91
C GLY A 26 -0.45 -3.84 -7.97
N PRO A 27 0.15 -4.56 -8.94
CA PRO A 27 -0.57 -5.33 -9.96
C PRO A 27 -1.53 -6.35 -9.32
N PHE A 28 -2.58 -6.80 -10.01
CA PHE A 28 -3.60 -7.74 -9.49
C PHE A 28 -3.58 -9.06 -10.26
N ASP A 29 -2.43 -9.46 -10.74
CA ASP A 29 -2.31 -10.45 -11.79
C ASP A 29 -2.39 -11.85 -11.17
N ASP A 30 -2.95 -12.82 -11.88
CA ASP A 30 -3.30 -14.15 -11.33
C ASP A 30 -2.09 -15.00 -10.85
N ALA A 31 -0.86 -14.57 -11.15
CA ALA A 31 0.40 -15.21 -10.73
C ALA A 31 1.11 -14.48 -9.58
N ASP A 32 0.42 -13.56 -8.88
CA ASP A 32 1.03 -12.62 -7.94
C ASP A 32 1.56 -13.27 -6.64
N THR A 33 2.80 -13.74 -6.69
CA THR A 33 3.57 -14.16 -5.51
C THR A 33 4.04 -12.98 -4.66
N TRP A 34 4.12 -11.77 -5.23
CA TRP A 34 4.74 -10.62 -4.55
C TRP A 34 3.98 -10.21 -3.28
N ARG A 35 2.63 -10.24 -3.30
CA ARG A 35 1.84 -9.88 -2.11
C ARG A 35 2.08 -10.87 -0.99
N ASP A 36 2.09 -12.15 -1.31
CA ASP A 36 2.26 -13.21 -0.33
C ASP A 36 3.70 -13.20 0.23
N GLU A 37 4.70 -12.90 -0.61
CA GLU A 37 6.08 -12.66 -0.18
C GLU A 37 6.18 -11.46 0.77
N VAL A 38 5.56 -10.33 0.43
CA VAL A 38 5.53 -9.14 1.28
C VAL A 38 4.78 -9.39 2.59
N ILE A 39 3.65 -10.11 2.55
CA ILE A 39 2.90 -10.48 3.76
C ILE A 39 3.78 -11.35 4.67
N GLY A 40 4.35 -12.42 4.13
CA GLY A 40 5.18 -13.35 4.90
C GLY A 40 6.44 -12.69 5.48
N ALA A 41 6.99 -11.69 4.79
CA ALA A 41 8.14 -10.93 5.28
C ALA A 41 7.85 -10.07 6.52
N TYR A 42 6.59 -9.92 6.94
CA TYR A 42 6.19 -9.15 8.12
C TYR A 42 5.44 -9.97 9.17
N ASP A 43 5.40 -11.29 9.07
CA ASP A 43 4.65 -12.17 9.99
C ASP A 43 5.07 -11.96 11.47
N ASP A 44 6.31 -11.54 11.71
CA ASP A 44 6.87 -11.26 13.03
C ASP A 44 6.38 -9.93 13.65
N LEU A 45 5.89 -8.98 12.86
CA LEU A 45 5.49 -7.66 13.34
C LEU A 45 4.06 -7.64 13.89
N ASP A 46 3.75 -6.75 14.83
CA ASP A 46 2.37 -6.55 15.34
C ASP A 46 1.65 -5.46 14.55
N ILE A 47 1.32 -5.78 13.29
CA ILE A 47 0.69 -4.86 12.34
C ILE A 47 -0.54 -5.50 11.69
N THR A 48 -1.36 -4.68 11.03
CA THR A 48 -2.35 -5.15 10.06
C THR A 48 -1.89 -4.87 8.63
N VAL A 49 -1.72 -5.92 7.84
CA VAL A 49 -1.47 -5.81 6.40
C VAL A 49 -2.82 -5.76 5.67
N ILE A 50 -3.07 -4.67 4.98
CA ILE A 50 -4.27 -4.40 4.21
C ILE A 50 -4.03 -4.85 2.77
N ASP A 51 -4.65 -5.96 2.40
CA ASP A 51 -4.57 -6.56 1.07
C ASP A 51 -5.84 -6.23 0.27
N PRO A 52 -5.74 -5.45 -0.82
CA PRO A 52 -6.92 -5.06 -1.60
C PRO A 52 -7.46 -6.17 -2.51
N ARG A 53 -6.84 -7.36 -2.55
CA ARG A 53 -7.38 -8.49 -3.32
C ARG A 53 -8.80 -8.81 -2.88
N ASN A 54 -9.71 -8.87 -3.86
CA ASN A 54 -11.09 -9.29 -3.67
C ASN A 54 -11.57 -10.01 -4.93
N GLU A 55 -11.94 -11.28 -4.79
CA GLU A 55 -12.33 -12.13 -5.91
C GLU A 55 -13.60 -11.64 -6.61
N ARG A 56 -14.50 -10.93 -5.91
CA ARG A 56 -15.80 -10.54 -6.44
C ARG A 56 -15.75 -9.25 -7.24
N TRP A 57 -14.89 -8.31 -6.85
CA TRP A 57 -14.87 -6.97 -7.43
C TRP A 57 -14.66 -6.92 -8.95
N PRO A 58 -13.77 -7.73 -9.57
CA PRO A 58 -13.60 -7.73 -11.02
C PRO A 58 -14.85 -8.13 -11.81
N GLN A 59 -15.78 -8.85 -11.19
CA GLN A 59 -17.02 -9.34 -11.81
C GLN A 59 -18.14 -8.28 -11.75
N LEU A 60 -17.95 -7.20 -11.01
CA LEU A 60 -18.94 -6.13 -10.89
C LEU A 60 -18.91 -5.21 -12.10
N GLU A 61 -20.08 -4.78 -12.55
CA GLU A 61 -20.24 -3.82 -13.64
C GLU A 61 -19.57 -2.47 -13.30
N VAL A 62 -18.82 -1.89 -14.25
CA VAL A 62 -18.02 -0.66 -14.05
C VAL A 62 -18.82 0.51 -13.46
N GLY A 63 -20.06 0.71 -13.92
CA GLY A 63 -20.94 1.79 -13.44
C GLY A 63 -21.68 1.50 -12.14
N SER A 64 -21.61 0.27 -11.62
CA SER A 64 -22.40 -0.15 -10.47
C SER A 64 -21.93 0.52 -9.17
N PRO A 65 -22.85 0.73 -8.19
CA PRO A 65 -22.47 1.18 -6.85
C PRO A 65 -21.42 0.29 -6.20
N GLY A 66 -21.47 -1.03 -6.45
CA GLY A 66 -20.50 -1.99 -5.92
C GLY A 66 -19.10 -1.78 -6.46
N ARG A 67 -18.95 -1.57 -7.79
CA ARG A 67 -17.63 -1.33 -8.39
C ARG A 67 -17.06 0.04 -7.99
N ARG A 68 -17.92 1.06 -7.87
CA ARG A 68 -17.52 2.36 -7.31
C ARG A 68 -17.01 2.20 -5.87
N GLY A 69 -17.75 1.49 -5.03
CA GLY A 69 -17.38 1.20 -3.65
C GLY A 69 -16.05 0.46 -3.53
N ALA A 70 -15.71 -0.44 -4.48
CA ALA A 70 -14.42 -1.12 -4.53
C ALA A 70 -13.24 -0.14 -4.71
N PHE A 71 -13.38 0.82 -5.63
CA PHE A 71 -12.34 1.84 -5.85
C PHE A 71 -12.24 2.80 -4.67
N GLU A 72 -13.39 3.28 -4.16
CA GLU A 72 -13.44 4.16 -2.98
C GLU A 72 -12.84 3.49 -1.74
N TRP A 73 -13.08 2.19 -1.56
CA TRP A 73 -12.46 1.40 -0.50
C TRP A 73 -10.94 1.42 -0.59
N GLN A 74 -10.39 1.15 -1.78
CA GLN A 74 -8.93 1.11 -2.00
C GLN A 74 -8.28 2.47 -1.73
N CYS A 75 -8.86 3.55 -2.26
CA CYS A 75 -8.39 4.90 -2.02
C CYS A 75 -8.41 5.26 -0.53
N ALA A 76 -9.52 4.99 0.17
CA ALA A 76 -9.63 5.28 1.59
C ALA A 76 -8.66 4.45 2.44
N ALA A 77 -8.50 3.16 2.13
CA ALA A 77 -7.58 2.28 2.84
C ALA A 77 -6.11 2.67 2.65
N ALA A 78 -5.69 2.95 1.42
CA ALA A 78 -4.34 3.43 1.13
C ALA A 78 -4.08 4.79 1.78
N PHE A 79 -5.08 5.68 1.78
CA PHE A 79 -4.96 7.00 2.37
C PHE A 79 -4.86 6.96 3.90
N ASP A 80 -5.56 6.05 4.56
CA ASP A 80 -5.55 5.95 6.02
C ASP A 80 -4.37 5.13 6.57
N ALA A 81 -3.68 4.36 5.73
CA ALA A 81 -2.60 3.49 6.17
C ALA A 81 -1.39 4.27 6.71
N ASP A 82 -0.70 3.71 7.71
CA ASP A 82 0.53 4.29 8.26
C ASP A 82 1.68 4.18 7.25
N VAL A 83 1.80 3.00 6.63
CA VAL A 83 2.77 2.70 5.57
C VAL A 83 2.04 2.19 4.33
N VAL A 84 2.49 2.61 3.15
CA VAL A 84 1.98 2.14 1.87
C VAL A 84 3.15 1.64 1.03
N ILE A 85 3.08 0.40 0.57
CA ILE A 85 3.94 -0.10 -0.51
C ILE A 85 3.21 0.15 -1.83
N VAL A 86 3.89 0.81 -2.76
CA VAL A 86 3.50 0.92 -4.17
C VAL A 86 4.51 0.13 -4.99
N TRP A 87 4.08 -1.01 -5.53
CA TRP A 87 4.89 -1.91 -6.33
C TRP A 87 4.46 -1.86 -7.81
N VAL A 88 5.36 -1.39 -8.69
CA VAL A 88 5.12 -1.32 -10.13
C VAL A 88 6.28 -1.99 -10.87
N PRO A 89 6.29 -3.34 -10.99
CA PRO A 89 7.38 -4.06 -11.61
C PRO A 89 7.49 -3.78 -13.12
N ALA A 90 8.70 -3.93 -13.67
CA ALA A 90 8.95 -3.76 -15.09
C ALA A 90 8.10 -4.74 -15.93
N GLY A 91 7.57 -4.27 -17.05
CA GLY A 91 6.76 -5.09 -17.96
C GLY A 91 5.38 -5.48 -17.47
N ARG A 92 4.92 -4.95 -16.32
CA ARG A 92 3.60 -5.25 -15.74
C ARG A 92 2.77 -3.99 -15.61
N HIS A 93 1.45 -4.14 -15.71
CA HIS A 93 0.51 -3.04 -15.57
C HIS A 93 -0.03 -2.97 -14.15
N ALA A 94 0.18 -1.85 -13.46
CA ALA A 94 -0.38 -1.59 -12.13
C ALA A 94 -1.20 -0.28 -12.10
N PRO A 95 -2.23 -0.12 -12.95
CA PRO A 95 -2.92 1.15 -13.12
C PRO A 95 -3.54 1.68 -11.83
N THR A 96 -4.13 0.81 -11.01
CA THR A 96 -4.69 1.22 -9.71
C THR A 96 -3.60 1.66 -8.74
N ALA A 97 -2.44 1.00 -8.73
CA ALA A 97 -1.30 1.41 -7.91
C ALA A 97 -0.77 2.79 -8.33
N LEU A 98 -0.72 3.08 -9.63
CA LEU A 98 -0.35 4.41 -10.15
C LEU A 98 -1.35 5.49 -9.76
N MET A 99 -2.65 5.21 -9.81
CA MET A 99 -3.69 6.16 -9.37
C MET A 99 -3.56 6.47 -7.87
N ILE A 100 -3.31 5.43 -7.05
CA ILE A 100 -3.07 5.58 -5.61
C ILE A 100 -1.79 6.39 -5.37
N LEU A 101 -0.69 6.10 -6.08
CA LEU A 101 0.57 6.84 -5.98
C LEU A 101 0.37 8.33 -6.29
N GLY A 102 -0.36 8.66 -7.36
CA GLY A 102 -0.69 10.05 -7.69
C GLY A 102 -1.48 10.75 -6.58
N SER A 103 -2.48 10.07 -6.02
CA SER A 103 -3.29 10.59 -4.89
C SER A 103 -2.44 10.83 -3.64
N LEU A 104 -1.55 9.89 -3.30
CA LEU A 104 -0.67 9.99 -2.13
C LEU A 104 0.41 11.07 -2.31
N GLY A 105 0.95 11.24 -3.51
CA GLY A 105 1.87 12.33 -3.82
C GLY A 105 1.25 13.70 -3.56
N ALA A 106 0.01 13.92 -4.00
CA ALA A 106 -0.72 15.17 -3.77
C ALA A 106 -0.99 15.47 -2.27
N LYS A 107 -1.14 14.43 -1.45
CA LYS A 107 -1.45 14.53 0.00
C LYS A 107 -0.30 15.14 0.81
N ARG A 108 0.95 15.02 0.35
CA ARG A 108 2.14 15.34 1.15
C ARG A 108 2.35 16.84 1.43
N ASN A 109 1.50 17.71 0.88
CA ASN A 109 1.39 19.09 1.30
C ASN A 109 0.81 19.27 2.73
N ASN A 110 0.47 18.17 3.44
CA ASN A 110 0.10 18.18 4.86
C ASN A 110 0.96 17.19 5.69
N PRO A 111 1.99 17.68 6.42
CA PRO A 111 2.90 16.85 7.21
C PRO A 111 2.21 16.04 8.32
N LYS A 112 1.04 16.48 8.79
CA LYS A 112 0.27 15.79 9.86
C LYS A 112 -0.55 14.60 9.34
N ARG A 113 -0.52 14.34 8.03
CA ARG A 113 -1.36 13.32 7.38
C ARG A 113 -0.57 12.43 6.42
N GLY A 114 0.74 12.60 6.25
CA GLY A 114 1.50 11.83 5.27
C GLY A 114 1.74 10.39 5.74
N SER A 115 1.18 9.41 5.04
CA SER A 115 1.62 8.01 5.14
C SER A 115 3.06 7.90 4.66
N SER A 116 3.85 6.99 5.24
CA SER A 116 5.15 6.65 4.67
C SER A 116 4.94 5.79 3.42
N VAL A 117 5.27 6.33 2.25
CA VAL A 117 5.06 5.64 0.97
C VAL A 117 6.39 5.11 0.44
N VAL A 118 6.50 3.80 0.32
CA VAL A 118 7.63 3.10 -0.28
C VAL A 118 7.27 2.70 -1.69
N VAL A 119 8.09 3.11 -2.66
CA VAL A 119 7.79 2.99 -4.08
C VAL A 119 8.86 2.13 -4.74
N GLY A 120 8.47 0.95 -5.22
CA GLY A 120 9.35 -0.02 -5.84
C GLY A 120 8.94 -0.39 -7.27
N GLY A 121 9.88 -1.01 -7.96
CA GLY A 121 9.74 -1.53 -9.31
C GLY A 121 10.30 -0.57 -10.37
N GLY A 122 10.76 -1.16 -11.47
CA GLY A 122 11.29 -0.46 -12.65
C GLY A 122 10.24 -0.11 -13.72
N GLY A 123 8.95 -0.22 -13.40
CA GLY A 123 7.88 0.02 -14.36
C GLY A 123 7.89 1.43 -14.95
N TYR A 124 7.44 1.54 -16.20
CA TYR A 124 7.35 2.80 -16.96
C TYR A 124 8.69 3.54 -17.05
N ASP A 125 9.75 2.79 -17.37
CA ASP A 125 11.11 3.32 -17.63
C ASP A 125 11.66 4.20 -16.50
N GLY A 126 11.32 3.85 -15.26
CA GLY A 126 11.77 4.57 -14.06
C GLY A 126 10.98 5.84 -13.73
N LEU A 127 9.93 6.19 -14.48
CA LEU A 127 9.08 7.36 -14.18
C LEU A 127 8.45 7.28 -12.77
N VAL A 128 8.11 6.08 -12.33
CA VAL A 128 7.57 5.83 -10.98
C VAL A 128 8.59 6.22 -9.89
N GLN A 129 9.87 5.87 -10.10
CA GLN A 129 10.96 6.22 -9.18
C GLN A 129 11.24 7.72 -9.19
N LEU A 130 11.25 8.35 -10.38
CA LEU A 130 11.41 9.80 -10.51
C LEU A 130 10.26 10.56 -9.82
N PHE A 131 9.02 10.10 -9.97
CA PHE A 131 7.89 10.68 -9.25
C PHE A 131 8.07 10.56 -7.74
N ALA A 132 8.47 9.39 -7.24
CA ALA A 132 8.71 9.17 -5.82
C ALA A 132 9.77 10.14 -5.27
N GLN A 133 10.88 10.32 -5.99
CA GLN A 133 11.93 11.29 -5.63
C GLN A 133 11.40 12.72 -5.58
N ASN A 134 10.66 13.15 -6.61
CA ASN A 134 10.11 14.51 -6.69
C ASN A 134 9.09 14.81 -5.57
N GLN A 135 8.30 13.80 -5.18
CA GLN A 135 7.37 13.88 -4.06
C GLN A 135 8.03 13.56 -2.70
N ARG A 136 9.36 13.32 -2.69
CA ARG A 136 10.22 12.87 -1.59
C ARG A 136 9.70 11.64 -0.81
N LEU A 137 8.99 10.75 -1.49
CA LEU A 137 8.63 9.42 -0.98
C LEU A 137 9.90 8.55 -0.88
N PHE A 138 9.77 7.28 -0.50
CA PHE A 138 10.91 6.36 -0.38
C PHE A 138 11.05 5.50 -1.65
N PRO A 139 11.85 5.88 -2.65
CA PRO A 139 12.15 5.04 -3.80
C PRO A 139 13.01 3.83 -3.37
N ALA A 140 12.66 2.64 -3.85
CA ALA A 140 13.26 1.36 -3.45
C ALA A 140 13.87 0.55 -4.62
N GLY A 141 14.10 1.17 -5.78
CA GLY A 141 14.65 0.46 -6.94
C GLY A 141 13.69 -0.61 -7.49
N ASP A 142 14.22 -1.60 -8.20
CA ASP A 142 13.47 -2.69 -8.84
C ASP A 142 13.52 -4.03 -8.10
N ASP A 143 14.20 -4.08 -6.95
CA ASP A 143 14.25 -5.25 -6.07
C ASP A 143 13.12 -5.22 -5.02
N LEU A 144 12.31 -6.27 -4.98
CA LEU A 144 11.25 -6.40 -3.99
C LEU A 144 11.81 -6.56 -2.56
N GLY A 145 13.00 -7.15 -2.40
CA GLY A 145 13.67 -7.27 -1.11
C GLY A 145 14.01 -5.91 -0.50
N GLU A 146 14.49 -4.98 -1.32
CA GLU A 146 14.77 -3.60 -0.91
C GLU A 146 13.49 -2.85 -0.53
N VAL A 147 12.40 -3.03 -1.28
CA VAL A 147 11.07 -2.50 -0.92
C VAL A 147 10.65 -3.00 0.45
N ILE A 148 10.76 -4.30 0.68
CA ILE A 148 10.39 -4.95 1.95
C ILE A 148 11.22 -4.36 3.10
N ARG A 149 12.53 -4.22 2.91
CA ARG A 149 13.46 -3.69 3.90
C ARG A 149 13.14 -2.24 4.26
N ILE A 150 12.92 -1.37 3.27
CA ILE A 150 12.59 0.04 3.52
C ILE A 150 11.24 0.17 4.21
N ALA A 151 10.23 -0.58 3.77
CA ALA A 151 8.91 -0.57 4.42
C ALA A 151 8.96 -1.11 5.86
N ARG A 152 9.81 -2.11 6.16
CA ARG A 152 10.05 -2.56 7.54
C ARG A 152 10.51 -1.42 8.43
N ILE A 153 11.51 -0.65 8.00
CA ILE A 153 12.02 0.50 8.75
C ILE A 153 10.90 1.49 9.05
N GLN A 154 10.03 1.76 8.07
CA GLN A 154 8.89 2.67 8.25
C GLN A 154 7.85 2.11 9.24
N LEU A 155 7.59 0.80 9.20
CA LEU A 155 6.67 0.13 10.11
C LEU A 155 7.19 0.13 11.55
N GLU A 156 8.47 -0.18 11.75
CA GLU A 156 9.11 -0.15 13.07
C GLU A 156 9.09 1.26 13.67
N GLN A 157 9.31 2.29 12.85
CA GLN A 157 9.17 3.69 13.26
C GLN A 157 7.73 4.03 13.65
N ALA A 158 6.73 3.58 12.88
CA ALA A 158 5.32 3.79 13.20
C ALA A 158 4.90 3.07 14.49
N LEU A 159 5.39 1.84 14.71
CA LEU A 159 5.17 1.08 15.94
C LEU A 159 5.77 1.78 17.16
N ALA A 160 7.02 2.23 17.05
CA ALA A 160 7.70 2.95 18.12
C ALA A 160 6.98 4.27 18.46
N ALA A 161 6.56 5.04 17.44
CA ALA A 161 5.81 6.28 17.64
C ALA A 161 4.47 6.04 18.34
N ARG A 162 3.79 4.94 18.03
CA ARG A 162 2.50 4.58 18.63
C ARG A 162 2.64 4.04 20.06
N ALA A 163 3.76 3.39 20.39
CA ALA A 163 4.06 2.95 21.75
C ALA A 163 4.44 4.10 22.68
N ALA A 164 4.93 5.22 22.14
CA ALA A 164 5.38 6.39 22.89
C ALA A 164 4.29 7.44 23.18
N GLY A 165 3.12 7.35 22.52
CA GLY A 165 2.01 8.29 22.66
C GLY A 165 0.80 7.68 23.36
#